data_AF-A0A927NMM8-F1
#
_entry.id   AF-A0A927NMM8-F1
#
_cell.length_a   1.000
_cell.length_b   1.000
_cell.length_c   1.000
_cell.angle_alpha   90.00
_cell.angle_beta   90.00
_cell.angle_gamma   90.00
#
_symmetry.space_group_name_H-M   'P 1'
#
loop_
_entity.id
_entity.type
_entity.pdbx_description
1 polymer ?
#
loop_
_entity_poly.entity_id
_entity_poly.type
_entity_poly.pdbx_seq_one_letter_code
_entity_poly.pdbx_strand_id
1 'polypeptide(L)'
;MVIDIISYTEAQYAALNEELLLEVKSAQLKKNTLDRKLQEDLETEKHRLVKNGIFDSKIWKIYKDKRQAAHDAEVETLRESLLFFLQYAAKAEQESSTPYTVDYSLTMQERYNVVKDYYMSAYDQPNARLNAFLKDSVATAYLGEWYSTLYNYLKGLV
;
A
#
# COMPACT_ATOMS: atom_id res chain seq x y z
N MET A 1 -3.22 23.24 -1.42
CA MET A 1 -2.44 22.34 -0.54
C MET A 1 -1.31 21.78 -1.37
N VAL A 2 -0.06 21.97 -0.95
CA VAL A 2 1.11 21.39 -1.62
C VAL A 2 1.41 20.06 -0.93
N ILE A 3 1.57 18.99 -1.71
CA ILE A 3 1.97 17.68 -1.19
C ILE A 3 3.49 17.59 -1.29
N ASP A 4 4.15 17.42 -0.16
CA ASP A 4 5.61 17.38 -0.05
C ASP A 4 6.10 16.27 0.90
N ILE A 5 5.19 15.42 1.37
CA ILE A 5 5.54 14.25 2.18
C ILE A 5 6.28 13.17 1.37
N ILE A 6 6.02 13.09 0.08
CA ILE A 6 6.71 12.23 -0.89
C ILE A 6 7.01 13.04 -2.16
N SER A 7 8.11 12.72 -2.84
CA SER A 7 8.52 13.40 -4.08
C SER A 7 8.06 12.60 -5.29
N TYR A 8 6.78 12.68 -5.64
CA TYR A 8 6.25 12.11 -6.88
C TYR A 8 6.10 13.19 -7.95
N THR A 9 6.26 12.78 -9.21
CA THR A 9 5.91 13.62 -10.37
C THR A 9 4.40 13.70 -10.55
N GLU A 10 3.91 14.72 -11.25
CA GLU A 10 2.47 14.87 -11.53
C GLU A 10 1.87 13.65 -12.26
N ALA A 11 2.63 13.05 -13.18
CA ALA A 11 2.23 11.83 -13.88
C ALA A 11 2.11 10.62 -12.95
N GLN A 12 2.98 10.51 -11.93
CA GLN A 12 2.90 9.44 -10.94
C GLN A 12 1.71 9.63 -10.00
N TYR A 13 1.35 10.87 -9.66
CA TYR A 13 0.13 11.14 -8.90
C TYR A 13 -1.14 10.85 -9.71
N ALA A 14 -1.14 11.13 -11.01
CA ALA A 14 -2.29 10.84 -11.88
C ALA A 14 -2.51 9.33 -12.11
N ALA A 15 -1.46 8.52 -11.98
CA ALA A 15 -1.52 7.07 -12.08
C ALA A 15 -2.01 6.38 -10.79
N LEU A 16 -2.08 7.10 -9.66
CA LEU A 16 -2.61 6.54 -8.41
C LEU A 16 -4.14 6.43 -8.48
N ASN A 17 -4.66 5.33 -7.96
CA ASN A 17 -6.09 5.18 -7.76
C ASN A 17 -6.63 6.17 -6.69
N GLU A 18 -7.95 6.33 -6.61
CA GLU A 18 -8.59 7.32 -5.71
C GLU A 18 -8.28 7.04 -4.22
N GLU A 19 -8.21 5.77 -3.83
CA GLU A 19 -7.90 5.35 -2.46
C GLU A 19 -6.46 5.71 -2.06
N LEU A 20 -5.49 5.42 -2.94
CA LEU A 20 -4.08 5.76 -2.74
C LEU A 20 -3.88 7.27 -2.67
N LEU A 21 -4.60 8.03 -3.51
CA LEU A 21 -4.56 9.48 -3.47
C LEU A 21 -5.12 10.03 -2.15
N LEU A 22 -6.20 9.42 -1.63
CA LEU A 22 -6.77 9.80 -0.33
C LEU A 22 -5.77 9.55 0.81
N GLU A 23 -5.05 8.43 0.78
CA GLU A 23 -4.06 8.14 1.83
C GLU A 23 -2.84 9.07 1.76
N VAL A 24 -2.38 9.43 0.56
CA VAL A 24 -1.34 10.48 0.43
C VAL A 24 -1.83 11.80 1.02
N LYS A 25 -3.08 12.20 0.75
CA LYS A 25 -3.67 13.41 1.34
C LYS A 25 -3.78 13.30 2.87
N SER A 26 -4.19 12.15 3.39
CA SER A 26 -4.31 11.90 4.83
C SER A 26 -2.94 12.04 5.52
N ALA A 27 -1.90 11.49 4.91
CA ALA A 27 -0.53 11.60 5.39
C ALA A 27 -0.01 13.04 5.33
N GLN A 28 -0.31 13.79 4.26
CA GLN A 28 0.04 15.21 4.19
C GLN A 28 -0.64 16.04 5.29
N LEU A 29 -1.92 15.77 5.57
CA LEU A 29 -2.64 16.46 6.65
C LEU A 29 -2.03 16.16 8.03
N LYS A 30 -1.59 14.91 8.26
CA LYS A 30 -0.86 14.52 9.47
C LYS A 30 0.45 15.31 9.58
N LYS A 31 1.25 15.39 8.51
CA LYS A 31 2.48 16.20 8.49
C LYS A 31 2.19 17.67 8.82
N ASN A 32 1.22 18.30 8.15
CA ASN A 32 0.85 19.70 8.43
C ASN A 32 0.43 19.92 9.89
N THR A 33 -0.19 18.91 10.51
CA THR A 33 -0.56 18.95 11.93
C THR A 33 0.67 18.88 12.83
N LEU A 34 1.67 18.05 12.48
CA LEU A 34 2.95 17.98 13.17
C LEU A 34 3.73 19.30 13.06
N ASP A 35 3.76 19.91 11.87
CA ASP A 35 4.39 21.21 11.65
C ASP A 35 3.76 22.30 12.55
N ARG A 36 2.42 22.35 12.59
CA ARG A 36 1.70 23.28 13.48
C ARG A 36 2.04 23.02 14.95
N LYS A 37 2.04 21.75 15.37
CA LYS A 37 2.36 21.37 16.75
C LYS A 37 3.79 21.76 17.13
N LEU A 38 4.74 21.56 16.23
CA LEU A 38 6.12 22.00 16.42
C LEU A 38 6.19 23.53 16.63
N GLN A 39 5.49 24.30 15.79
CA GLN A 39 5.46 25.77 15.96
C GLN A 39 4.84 26.20 17.29
N GLU A 40 3.72 25.58 17.69
CA GLU A 40 3.06 25.83 18.98
C GLU A 40 3.96 25.49 20.17
N ASP A 41 4.65 24.35 20.13
CA ASP A 41 5.59 23.93 21.17
C ASP A 41 6.77 24.91 21.29
N LEU A 42 7.34 25.33 20.15
CA LEU A 42 8.45 26.27 20.11
C LEU A 42 8.06 27.65 20.64
N GLU A 43 6.90 28.20 20.24
CA GLU A 43 6.45 29.50 20.73
C GLU A 43 6.09 29.45 22.22
N THR A 44 5.47 28.36 22.70
CA THR A 44 5.16 28.17 24.12
C THR A 44 6.43 28.18 24.96
N GLU A 45 7.44 27.41 24.54
CA GLU A 45 8.70 27.32 25.26
C GLU A 45 9.47 28.64 25.21
N LYS A 46 9.50 29.31 24.05
CA LYS A 46 10.09 30.64 23.91
C LYS A 46 9.45 31.64 24.87
N HIS A 47 8.12 31.73 24.94
CA HIS A 47 7.44 32.60 25.88
C HIS A 47 7.78 32.29 27.34
N ARG A 48 7.88 31.00 27.69
CA ARG A 48 8.30 30.56 29.03
C ARG A 48 9.71 31.06 29.38
N LEU A 49 10.66 30.88 28.47
CA LEU A 49 12.06 31.29 28.68
C LEU A 49 12.22 32.82 28.75
N VAL A 50 11.48 33.57 27.92
CA VAL A 50 11.46 35.04 27.95
C VAL A 50 10.89 35.53 29.28
N LYS A 51 9.76 34.97 29.74
CA LYS A 51 9.14 35.33 31.03
C LYS A 51 10.09 35.12 32.22
N ASN A 52 10.94 34.11 32.13
CA ASN A 52 11.91 33.77 33.17
C ASN A 52 13.26 34.49 33.00
N GLY A 53 13.45 35.32 31.95
CA GLY A 53 14.68 36.06 31.71
C GLY A 53 15.88 35.21 31.28
N ILE A 54 15.66 33.97 30.80
CA ILE A 54 16.72 33.00 30.44
C ILE A 54 16.75 32.65 28.95
N PHE A 55 16.08 33.45 28.11
CA PHE A 55 15.96 33.19 26.67
C PHE A 55 17.31 33.12 25.93
N ASP A 56 18.25 34.02 26.25
CA ASP A 56 19.58 34.08 25.61
C ASP A 56 20.54 32.96 26.03
N SER A 57 20.08 32.06 26.90
CA SER A 57 20.88 30.89 27.28
C SER A 57 20.90 29.84 26.15
N LYS A 58 21.93 28.97 26.17
CA LYS A 58 22.01 27.81 25.27
C LYS A 58 20.79 26.86 25.37
N ILE A 59 19.96 27.02 26.40
CA ILE A 59 18.78 26.19 26.68
C ILE A 59 17.77 26.26 25.54
N TRP A 60 17.49 27.47 25.02
CA TRP A 60 16.55 27.63 23.91
C TRP A 60 17.00 26.87 22.66
N LYS A 61 18.29 27.00 22.31
CA LYS A 61 18.87 26.32 21.14
C LYS A 61 18.80 24.79 21.30
N ILE A 62 19.18 24.27 22.46
CA ILE A 62 19.13 22.83 22.73
C ILE A 62 17.69 22.31 22.65
N TYR A 63 16.72 23.03 23.22
CA TYR A 63 15.32 22.65 23.14
C TYR A 63 14.82 22.63 21.70
N LYS A 64 15.09 23.70 20.94
CA LYS A 64 14.69 23.83 19.54
C LYS A 64 15.26 22.69 18.70
N ASP A 65 16.56 22.45 18.80
CA ASP A 65 17.25 21.41 18.02
C ASP A 65 16.69 20.02 18.37
N LYS A 66 16.47 19.73 19.65
CA LYS A 66 15.88 18.46 20.10
C LYS A 66 14.45 18.29 19.61
N ARG A 67 13.63 19.34 19.66
CA ARG A 67 12.23 19.27 19.22
C ARG A 67 12.12 19.14 17.70
N GLN A 68 12.98 19.83 16.96
CA GLN A 68 13.10 19.68 15.51
C GLN A 68 13.50 18.25 15.13
N ALA A 69 14.53 17.68 15.77
CA ALA A 69 14.96 16.31 15.50
C ALA A 69 13.85 15.27 15.79
N ALA A 70 13.08 15.46 16.87
CA ALA A 70 11.93 14.61 17.16
C ALA A 70 10.84 14.73 16.10
N HIS A 71 10.52 15.95 15.67
CA HIS A 71 9.58 16.21 14.58
C HIS A 71 10.02 15.53 13.28
N ASP A 72 11.29 15.68 12.90
CA ASP A 72 11.81 15.12 11.65
C ASP A 72 11.75 13.59 11.65
N ALA A 73 12.01 12.95 12.80
CA ALA A 73 11.85 11.51 12.97
C ALA A 73 10.38 11.04 12.88
N GLU A 74 9.42 11.82 13.40
CA GLU A 74 7.98 11.54 13.26
C GLU A 74 7.54 11.65 11.80
N VAL A 75 8.01 12.66 11.06
CA VAL A 75 7.73 12.84 9.63
C VAL A 75 8.37 11.72 8.79
N GLU A 76 9.58 11.30 9.13
CA GLU A 76 10.25 10.15 8.50
C GLU A 76 9.42 8.87 8.63
N THR A 77 9.00 8.54 9.86
CA THR A 77 8.18 7.36 10.14
C THR A 77 6.87 7.37 9.35
N LEU A 78 6.23 8.55 9.27
CA LEU A 78 5.01 8.74 8.50
C LEU A 78 5.23 8.52 7.00
N ARG A 79 6.34 9.03 6.46
CA ARG A 79 6.71 8.82 5.05
C ARG A 79 7.03 7.36 4.76
N GLU A 80 7.81 6.68 5.60
CA GLU A 80 8.12 5.26 5.45
C GLU A 80 6.84 4.41 5.45
N SER A 81 5.91 4.71 6.36
CA SER A 81 4.61 4.03 6.44
C SER A 81 3.79 4.21 5.17
N LEU A 82 3.75 5.44 4.62
CA LEU A 82 3.06 5.74 3.37
C LEU A 82 3.73 5.00 2.18
N LEU A 83 5.05 5.03 2.08
CA LEU A 83 5.78 4.34 1.02
C LEU A 83 5.55 2.83 1.05
N PHE A 84 5.53 2.23 2.25
CA PHE A 84 5.21 0.83 2.42
C PHE A 84 3.79 0.52 1.92
N PHE A 85 2.80 1.32 2.30
CA PHE A 85 1.42 1.16 1.84
C PHE A 85 1.30 1.27 0.31
N LEU A 86 1.92 2.29 -0.29
CA LEU A 86 1.90 2.48 -1.74
C LEU A 86 2.56 1.30 -2.48
N GLN A 87 3.68 0.79 -1.98
CA GLN A 87 4.35 -0.38 -2.56
C GLN A 87 3.49 -1.65 -2.42
N TYR A 88 2.85 -1.83 -1.28
CA TYR A 88 1.99 -2.98 -1.04
C TYR A 88 0.76 -2.96 -1.94
N ALA A 89 0.09 -1.82 -2.05
CA ALA A 89 -1.06 -1.67 -2.95
C ALA A 89 -0.68 -1.86 -4.42
N ALA A 90 0.47 -1.34 -4.85
CA ALA A 90 0.97 -1.56 -6.21
C ALA A 90 1.23 -3.04 -6.51
N LYS A 91 1.68 -3.83 -5.51
CA LYS A 91 1.82 -5.28 -5.66
C LYS A 91 0.47 -6.00 -5.73
N ALA A 92 -0.52 -5.58 -4.94
CA ALA A 92 -1.86 -6.17 -4.97
C ALA A 92 -2.55 -5.98 -6.33
N GLU A 93 -2.33 -4.84 -7.00
CA GLU A 93 -2.79 -4.61 -8.38
C GLU A 93 -2.06 -5.50 -9.39
N GLN A 94 -0.80 -5.85 -9.15
CA GLN A 94 -0.04 -6.78 -10.01
C GLN A 94 -0.36 -8.27 -9.76
N GLU A 95 -0.79 -8.64 -8.56
CA GLU A 95 -1.00 -10.05 -8.16
C GLU A 95 -2.43 -10.58 -8.40
N SER A 96 -3.36 -9.77 -8.94
CA SER A 96 -4.76 -10.20 -9.15
C SER A 96 -5.26 -10.12 -10.59
N SER A 97 -4.36 -10.05 -11.57
CA SER A 97 -4.74 -10.27 -12.97
C SER A 97 -4.91 -11.75 -13.24
N THR A 98 -6.04 -12.30 -12.79
CA THR A 98 -6.51 -13.55 -13.37
C THR A 98 -6.97 -13.26 -14.79
N PRO A 99 -6.64 -14.14 -15.74
CA PRO A 99 -7.05 -13.96 -17.12
C PRO A 99 -8.51 -14.38 -17.37
N TYR A 100 -9.24 -14.78 -16.33
CA TYR A 100 -10.66 -15.11 -16.34
C TYR A 100 -11.42 -14.24 -15.33
N THR A 101 -12.70 -13.98 -15.60
CA THR A 101 -13.55 -13.21 -14.70
C THR A 101 -13.82 -13.98 -13.40
N VAL A 102 -13.48 -13.38 -12.26
CA VAL A 102 -13.72 -13.95 -10.93
C VAL A 102 -15.09 -13.49 -10.44
N ASP A 103 -16.07 -14.40 -10.43
CA ASP A 103 -17.41 -14.17 -9.92
C ASP A 103 -17.73 -15.12 -8.74
N TYR A 104 -17.95 -14.54 -7.56
CA TYR A 104 -18.29 -15.28 -6.33
C TYR A 104 -19.80 -15.53 -6.15
N SER A 105 -20.66 -14.97 -7.01
CA SER A 105 -22.09 -15.30 -7.01
C SER A 105 -22.38 -16.69 -7.59
N LEU A 106 -21.46 -17.21 -8.42
CA LEU A 106 -21.54 -18.53 -9.03
C LEU A 106 -21.33 -19.67 -8.03
N THR A 107 -21.98 -20.81 -8.29
CA THR A 107 -21.77 -22.06 -7.55
C THR A 107 -20.35 -22.59 -7.78
N MET A 108 -19.83 -23.41 -6.86
CA MET A 108 -18.47 -23.96 -6.97
C MET A 108 -18.22 -24.74 -8.27
N GLN A 109 -19.26 -25.42 -8.78
CA GLN A 109 -19.18 -26.15 -10.04
C GLN A 109 -19.11 -25.21 -11.26
N GLU A 110 -19.82 -24.10 -11.23
CA GLU A 110 -19.75 -23.07 -12.29
C GLU A 110 -18.38 -22.38 -12.28
N ARG A 111 -17.86 -22.04 -11.09
CA ARG A 111 -16.49 -21.50 -10.94
C ARG A 111 -15.44 -22.45 -11.50
N TYR A 112 -15.57 -23.75 -11.20
CA TYR A 112 -14.71 -24.79 -11.75
C TYR A 112 -14.73 -24.82 -13.27
N ASN A 113 -15.91 -24.73 -13.89
CA ASN A 113 -16.02 -24.73 -15.34
C ASN A 113 -15.40 -23.47 -15.97
N VAL A 114 -15.61 -22.29 -15.39
CA VAL A 114 -15.01 -21.03 -15.88
C VAL A 114 -13.48 -21.14 -15.92
N VAL A 115 -12.86 -21.61 -14.83
CA VAL A 115 -11.40 -21.74 -14.76
C VAL A 115 -10.89 -22.84 -15.70
N LYS A 116 -11.57 -23.99 -15.73
CA LYS A 116 -11.22 -25.10 -16.62
C LYS A 116 -11.31 -24.67 -18.10
N ASP A 117 -12.40 -24.06 -18.51
CA ASP A 117 -12.65 -23.67 -19.90
C ASP A 117 -11.65 -22.60 -20.34
N TYR A 118 -11.27 -21.68 -19.43
CA TYR A 118 -10.19 -20.74 -19.68
C TYR A 118 -8.87 -21.46 -19.97
N TYR A 119 -8.37 -22.32 -19.07
CA TYR A 119 -7.07 -22.97 -19.27
C TYR A 119 -7.07 -23.94 -20.46
N MET A 120 -8.20 -24.59 -20.75
CA MET A 120 -8.34 -25.48 -21.91
C MET A 120 -8.37 -24.73 -23.24
N SER A 121 -8.88 -23.49 -23.28
CA SER A 121 -8.93 -22.65 -24.49
C SER A 121 -7.70 -21.79 -24.69
N ALA A 122 -7.06 -21.31 -23.62
CA ALA A 122 -5.93 -20.38 -23.69
C ALA A 122 -4.60 -21.06 -24.01
N TYR A 123 -4.48 -22.37 -23.80
CA TYR A 123 -3.24 -23.11 -24.01
C TYR A 123 -3.53 -24.42 -24.73
N ASP A 124 -2.77 -24.74 -25.78
CA ASP A 124 -2.94 -26.00 -26.52
C ASP A 124 -2.20 -27.18 -25.90
N GLN A 125 -1.06 -26.90 -25.25
CA GLN A 125 -0.16 -27.91 -24.71
C GLN A 125 -0.53 -28.24 -23.26
N PRO A 126 -0.72 -29.53 -22.89
CA PRO A 126 -1.05 -29.93 -21.51
C PRO A 126 -0.07 -29.41 -20.46
N ASN A 127 1.23 -29.46 -20.77
CA ASN A 127 2.27 -28.96 -19.85
C ASN A 127 2.23 -27.43 -19.70
N ALA A 128 1.83 -26.70 -20.75
CA ALA A 128 1.67 -25.25 -20.68
C ALA A 128 0.45 -24.87 -19.83
N ARG A 129 -0.67 -25.61 -19.95
CA ARG A 129 -1.86 -25.46 -19.10
C ARG A 129 -1.52 -25.60 -17.63
N LEU A 130 -0.87 -26.70 -17.27
CA LEU A 130 -0.53 -27.02 -15.88
C LEU A 130 0.43 -25.99 -15.29
N ASN A 131 1.45 -25.59 -16.04
CA ASN A 131 2.42 -24.58 -15.59
C ASN A 131 1.80 -23.19 -15.43
N ALA A 132 0.82 -22.82 -16.28
CA ALA A 132 0.10 -21.56 -16.13
C ALA A 132 -0.84 -21.60 -14.91
N PHE A 133 -1.57 -22.70 -14.72
CA PHE A 133 -2.45 -22.91 -13.58
C PHE A 133 -1.69 -22.91 -12.24
N LEU A 134 -0.49 -23.51 -12.19
CA LEU A 134 0.35 -23.50 -10.98
C LEU A 134 0.87 -22.11 -10.59
N LYS A 135 0.94 -21.17 -11.53
CA LYS A 135 1.34 -19.79 -11.28
C LYS A 135 0.18 -18.90 -10.85
N ASP A 136 -1.05 -19.41 -10.91
CA ASP A 136 -2.26 -18.68 -10.58
C ASP A 136 -2.60 -18.86 -9.10
N SER A 137 -2.18 -17.89 -8.29
CA SER A 137 -2.47 -17.85 -6.85
C SER A 137 -3.95 -17.63 -6.55
N VAL A 138 -4.70 -17.02 -7.46
CA VAL A 138 -6.12 -16.69 -7.29
C VAL A 138 -6.99 -17.92 -7.54
N ALA A 139 -6.61 -18.81 -8.47
CA ALA A 139 -7.30 -20.08 -8.69
C ALA A 139 -7.41 -20.92 -7.41
N THR A 140 -6.38 -20.88 -6.55
CA THR A 140 -6.37 -21.61 -5.27
C THR A 140 -7.47 -21.09 -4.33
N ALA A 141 -7.57 -19.77 -4.17
CA ALA A 141 -8.60 -19.15 -3.33
C ALA A 141 -10.00 -19.24 -3.95
N TYR A 142 -10.10 -19.16 -5.28
CA TYR A 142 -11.37 -19.11 -6.00
C TYR A 142 -12.07 -20.47 -6.09
N LEU A 143 -11.30 -21.56 -6.26
CA LEU A 143 -11.83 -22.92 -6.38
C LEU A 143 -11.85 -23.68 -5.05
N GLY A 144 -11.02 -23.30 -4.07
CA GLY A 144 -10.94 -23.98 -2.78
C GLY A 144 -10.67 -25.48 -2.94
N GLU A 145 -11.56 -26.33 -2.42
CA GLU A 145 -11.45 -27.80 -2.50
C GLU A 145 -11.38 -28.32 -3.94
N TRP A 146 -12.04 -27.63 -4.89
CA TRP A 146 -12.08 -27.99 -6.30
C TRP A 146 -10.78 -27.71 -7.05
N TYR A 147 -9.85 -26.97 -6.45
CA TYR A 147 -8.53 -26.72 -7.01
C TYR A 147 -7.77 -28.04 -7.24
N SER A 148 -7.82 -28.95 -6.26
CA SER A 148 -7.15 -30.26 -6.34
C SER A 148 -7.73 -31.14 -7.46
N THR A 149 -9.04 -31.08 -7.66
CA THR A 149 -9.75 -31.77 -8.74
C THR A 149 -9.31 -31.25 -10.11
N LEU A 150 -9.24 -29.93 -10.28
CA LEU A 150 -8.81 -29.33 -11.55
C LEU A 150 -7.33 -29.61 -11.83
N TYR A 151 -6.49 -29.57 -10.80
CA TYR A 151 -5.08 -29.91 -10.89
C TYR A 151 -4.87 -31.34 -11.41
N ASN A 152 -5.58 -32.32 -10.84
CA ASN A 152 -5.50 -33.72 -11.26
C ASN A 152 -5.98 -33.90 -12.70
N TYR A 153 -7.09 -33.22 -13.07
CA TYR A 153 -7.63 -33.20 -14.42
C TYR A 153 -6.62 -32.64 -15.44
N LEU A 154 -5.99 -31.50 -15.15
CA LEU A 154 -4.97 -30.87 -16.02
C LEU A 154 -3.68 -31.68 -16.10
N LYS A 155 -3.33 -32.42 -15.04
CA LYS A 155 -2.19 -33.34 -15.00
C LYS A 155 -2.43 -34.63 -15.80
N GLY A 156 -3.67 -34.92 -16.20
CA GLY A 156 -4.03 -36.15 -16.90
C GLY A 156 -4.14 -37.38 -15.99
N LEU A 157 -4.27 -37.18 -14.68
CA LEU A 157 -4.60 -38.23 -13.72
C LEU A 157 -6.12 -38.22 -13.53
N VAL A 158 -6.82 -39.03 -14.34
CA VAL A 158 -8.21 -39.43 -14.10
C VAL A 158 -8.22 -40.71 -13.30
#